data_AF-A0A2D8KRM9-F1
#
_entry.id   AF-A0A2D8KRM9-F1
#
_cell.length_a   1.000
_cell.length_b   1.000
_cell.length_c   1.000
_cell.angle_alpha   90.00
_cell.angle_beta   90.00
_cell.angle_gamma   90.00
#
_symmetry.space_group_name_H-M   'P 1'
#
loop_
_entity.id
_entity.type
_entity.pdbx_description
1 polymer ?
#
loop_
_entity_poly.entity_id
_entity_poly.type
_entity_poly.pdbx_seq_one_letter_code
_entity_poly.pdbx_strand_id
1 'polypeptide(L)'
;MALDLHYDLARFKSLSLVTTSGIFGSYSRGLTGTGGMNGISSSEYFQSFYFGGKFSLGIRISKPNKRLAYEIRPLNIYFGSKYFLYNSIMFKVHIKLDSLEN
;
A
#
# COMPACT_ATOMS: atom_id res chain seq x y z
N MET A 1 1.90 6.33 -7.21
CA MET A 1 2.07 5.04 -7.91
C MET A 1 3.07 4.19 -7.15
N ALA A 2 2.92 2.86 -7.18
CA ALA A 2 3.84 1.93 -6.53
C ALA A 2 4.06 0.68 -7.39
N LEU A 3 5.25 0.10 -7.29
CA LEU A 3 5.60 -1.19 -7.86
C LEU A 3 5.86 -2.15 -6.68
N ASP A 4 5.06 -3.21 -6.63
CA ASP A 4 5.00 -4.12 -5.49
C ASP A 4 5.42 -5.54 -5.89
N LEU A 5 6.24 -6.16 -5.05
CA LEU A 5 6.50 -7.60 -5.05
C LEU A 5 5.73 -8.23 -3.90
N HIS A 6 4.86 -9.18 -4.22
CA HIS A 6 4.02 -9.88 -3.26
C HIS A 6 4.52 -11.31 -3.07
N TYR A 7 4.60 -11.76 -1.82
CA TYR A 7 5.00 -13.12 -1.50
C TYR A 7 4.18 -13.70 -0.33
N ASP A 8 3.71 -14.94 -0.48
CA ASP A 8 3.03 -15.70 0.57
C ASP A 8 4.10 -16.40 1.43
N LEU A 9 4.38 -15.85 2.62
CA LEU A 9 5.40 -16.38 3.55
C LEU A 9 5.03 -17.77 4.08
N ALA A 10 3.74 -17.98 4.37
CA ALA A 10 3.22 -19.25 4.86
C ALA A 10 1.77 -19.39 4.41
N ARG A 11 1.34 -20.62 4.11
CA ARG A 11 -0.03 -20.92 3.68
C ARG A 11 -0.57 -22.14 4.40
N PHE A 12 -1.74 -21.98 5.02
CA PHE A 12 -2.47 -23.05 5.68
C PHE A 12 -3.95 -23.04 5.24
N LYS A 13 -4.35 -24.03 4.45
CA LYS A 13 -5.70 -24.14 3.87
C LYS A 13 -6.10 -22.85 3.14
N SER A 14 -7.05 -22.10 3.72
CA SER A 14 -7.56 -20.85 3.16
C SER A 14 -6.87 -19.61 3.73
N LEU A 15 -5.96 -19.74 4.68
CA LEU A 15 -5.23 -18.63 5.30
C LEU A 15 -3.81 -18.56 4.73
N SER A 16 -3.37 -17.37 4.35
CA SER A 16 -1.98 -17.07 3.98
C SER A 16 -1.45 -15.93 4.85
N LEU A 17 -0.23 -16.08 5.35
CA LEU A 17 0.58 -14.96 5.83
C LEU A 17 1.30 -14.38 4.61
N VAL A 18 1.08 -13.09 4.35
CA VAL A 18 1.59 -12.43 3.14
C VAL A 18 2.51 -11.28 3.51
N THR A 19 3.57 -11.11 2.73
CA THR A 19 4.44 -9.94 2.78
C THR A 19 4.40 -9.20 1.46
N THR A 20 4.72 -7.92 1.51
CA THR A 20 4.94 -7.11 0.31
C THR A 20 6.10 -6.19 0.55
N SER A 21 7.03 -6.14 -0.38
CA SER A 21 8.02 -5.08 -0.48
C SER A 21 7.86 -4.37 -1.81
N GLY A 22 8.30 -3.13 -1.91
CA GLY A 22 8.17 -2.39 -3.15
C GLY A 22 8.76 -1.01 -3.07
N ILE A 23 8.66 -0.30 -4.18
CA ILE A 23 9.01 1.11 -4.30
C ILE A 23 7.76 1.92 -4.62
N PHE A 24 7.73 3.17 -4.20
CA PHE A 24 6.65 4.08 -4.52
C PHE A 24 7.19 5.44 -4.98
N GLY A 25 6.38 6.12 -5.79
CA GLY A 25 6.51 7.52 -6.15
C GLY A 25 5.15 8.20 -5.99
N SER A 26 5.10 9.31 -5.28
CA SER A 26 3.89 10.05 -4.99
C SER A 26 4.10 11.53 -5.28
N TYR A 27 3.24 12.12 -6.09
CA TYR A 27 3.20 13.55 -6.32
C TYR A 27 2.02 14.12 -5.56
N SER A 28 2.28 15.08 -4.69
CA SER A 28 1.25 15.80 -3.95
C SER A 28 1.13 17.22 -4.47
N ARG A 29 -0.11 17.70 -4.59
CA ARG A 29 -0.42 19.11 -4.85
C ARG A 29 -1.53 19.53 -3.89
N GLY A 30 -1.33 20.61 -3.14
CA GLY A 30 -2.33 21.15 -2.22
C GLY A 30 -2.30 20.57 -0.80
N LEU A 31 -1.25 19.82 -0.41
CA LEU A 31 -1.09 19.43 1.00
C LEU A 31 -0.64 20.66 1.81
N THR A 32 -1.56 21.18 2.60
CA THR A 32 -1.28 22.19 3.62
C THR A 32 -0.64 21.50 4.81
N GLY A 33 0.61 21.87 5.15
CA GLY A 33 1.24 21.41 6.38
C GLY A 33 0.43 21.81 7.62
N THR A 34 0.75 21.22 8.77
CA THR A 34 0.06 21.48 10.05
C THR A 34 0.27 22.90 10.62
N GLY A 35 0.97 23.79 9.90
CA GLY A 35 1.34 25.14 10.33
C GLY A 35 0.24 26.21 10.27
N GLY A 36 -1.02 25.84 10.00
CA GLY A 36 -2.16 26.76 10.00
C GLY A 36 -2.39 27.52 8.68
N MET A 37 -3.47 28.30 8.65
CA MET A 37 -4.07 28.89 7.44
C MET A 37 -3.26 30.04 6.80
N ASN A 38 -2.23 30.55 7.49
CA ASN A 38 -1.47 31.73 7.07
C ASN A 38 -0.26 31.42 6.15
N GLY A 39 -0.09 30.18 5.69
CA GLY A 39 1.07 29.75 4.89
C GLY A 39 0.75 28.80 3.72
N ILE A 40 -0.48 28.86 3.19
CA ILE A 40 -0.97 27.92 2.16
C ILE A 40 -0.03 27.87 0.93
N SER A 41 0.56 29.01 0.56
CA SER A 41 1.48 29.14 -0.57
C SER A 41 2.93 28.78 -0.27
N SER A 42 3.32 28.67 1.01
CA SER A 42 4.70 28.44 1.46
C SER A 42 4.94 27.09 2.13
N SER A 43 3.91 26.23 2.21
CA SER A 43 4.05 24.86 2.71
C SER A 43 5.02 24.06 1.83
N GLU A 44 6.08 23.51 2.43
CA GLU A 44 7.03 22.61 1.76
C GLU A 44 6.34 21.36 1.16
N TYR A 45 5.14 21.06 1.65
CA TYR A 45 4.29 19.94 1.22
C TYR A 45 3.33 20.32 0.08
N PHE A 46 3.18 21.61 -0.26
CA PHE A 46 2.16 22.06 -1.22
C PHE A 46 2.38 21.52 -2.62
N GLN A 47 3.63 21.40 -3.07
CA GLN A 47 4.00 20.82 -4.35
C GLN A 47 5.26 19.96 -4.18
N SER A 48 5.07 18.73 -3.73
CA SER A 48 6.19 17.85 -3.39
C SER A 48 6.03 16.48 -4.01
N PHE A 49 7.15 16.02 -4.57
CA PHE A 49 7.34 14.64 -5.02
C PHE A 49 8.06 13.85 -3.91
N TYR A 50 7.48 12.70 -3.56
CA TYR A 50 8.01 11.75 -2.58
C TYR A 50 8.29 10.44 -3.29
N PHE A 51 9.38 9.78 -2.92
CA PHE A 51 9.68 8.45 -3.39
C PHE A 51 10.37 7.67 -2.29
N GLY A 52 10.29 6.35 -2.35
CA GLY A 52 10.92 5.52 -1.34
C GLY A 52 10.51 4.06 -1.41
N GLY A 53 10.80 3.37 -0.32
CA GLY A 53 10.48 1.97 -0.13
C GLY A 53 9.16 1.79 0.61
N LYS A 54 8.59 0.60 0.45
CA LYS A 54 7.45 0.15 1.25
C LYS A 54 7.64 -1.29 1.68
N PHE A 55 7.08 -1.59 2.83
CA PHE A 55 7.04 -2.94 3.41
C PHE A 55 5.70 -3.16 4.09
N SER A 56 5.12 -4.35 3.94
CA SER A 56 3.88 -4.69 4.63
C SER A 56 3.82 -6.17 5.01
N LEU A 57 3.18 -6.45 6.14
CA LEU A 57 2.77 -7.79 6.57
C LEU A 57 1.26 -7.85 6.69
N GLY A 58 0.67 -8.95 6.25
CA GLY A 58 -0.78 -9.14 6.26
C GLY A 58 -1.21 -10.59 6.33
N ILE A 59 -2.51 -10.76 6.58
CA ILE A 59 -3.18 -12.05 6.57
C ILE A 59 -4.22 -12.03 5.44
N ARG A 60 -4.18 -13.04 4.58
CA ARG A 60 -5.12 -13.20 3.47
C ARG A 60 -5.97 -14.46 3.67
N ILE A 61 -7.27 -14.33 3.46
CA ILE A 61 -8.21 -15.44 3.36
C ILE A 61 -8.57 -15.64 1.88
N SER A 62 -8.21 -16.80 1.33
CA SER A 62 -8.52 -17.20 -0.05
C SER A 62 -9.00 -18.65 -0.10
N LYS A 63 -10.12 -18.92 -0.77
CA LYS A 63 -10.60 -20.30 -1.02
C LYS A 63 -10.26 -20.69 -2.46
N PRO A 64 -9.65 -21.87 -2.71
CA PRO A 64 -9.22 -22.27 -4.05
C PRO A 64 -10.32 -22.21 -5.13
N ASN A 65 -11.56 -22.52 -4.75
CA ASN A 65 -12.72 -22.55 -5.66
C ASN A 65 -13.57 -21.28 -5.60
N LYS A 66 -13.00 -20.15 -5.13
CA LYS A 66 -13.71 -18.87 -5.04
C LYS A 66 -12.95 -17.80 -5.82
N ARG A 67 -13.72 -16.88 -6.42
CA ARG A 67 -13.19 -15.74 -7.17
C ARG A 67 -12.69 -14.61 -6.27
N LEU A 68 -13.06 -14.61 -4.99
CA LEU A 68 -12.74 -13.54 -4.06
C LEU A 68 -11.72 -14.01 -3.02
N ALA A 69 -10.77 -13.13 -2.71
CA ALA A 69 -9.92 -13.24 -1.53
C ALA A 69 -9.89 -11.90 -0.79
N TYR A 70 -9.78 -11.98 0.53
CA TYR A 70 -9.78 -10.83 1.42
C TYR A 70 -8.46 -10.76 2.15
N GLU A 71 -7.87 -9.58 2.28
CA GLU A 71 -6.58 -9.40 2.94
C GLU A 71 -6.62 -8.19 3.85
N ILE A 72 -6.10 -8.36 5.07
CA ILE A 72 -5.85 -7.28 6.01
C ILE A 72 -4.36 -7.16 6.26
N ARG A 73 -3.84 -5.93 6.17
CA ARG A 73 -2.45 -5.58 6.47
C ARG A 73 -2.44 -4.67 7.70
N PRO A 74 -2.24 -5.22 8.90
CA PRO A 74 -2.07 -4.40 10.10
C PRO A 74 -0.75 -3.60 10.05
N LEU A 75 0.26 -4.11 9.34
CA LEU A 75 1.53 -3.43 9.13
C LEU A 75 1.69 -3.07 7.67
N ASN A 76 1.64 -1.78 7.34
CA ASN A 76 1.93 -1.26 6.00
C ASN A 76 2.69 0.06 6.12
N ILE A 77 4.01 -0.01 5.99
CA ILE A 77 4.94 1.10 6.18
C ILE A 77 5.47 1.57 4.82
N TYR A 78 5.52 2.88 4.67
CA TYR A 78 6.18 3.58 3.58
C TYR A 78 7.25 4.48 4.19
N PHE A 79 8.45 4.43 3.67
CA PHE A 79 9.58 5.23 4.12
C PHE A 79 10.32 5.79 2.91
N GLY A 80 10.80 7.03 2.97
CA GLY A 80 11.38 7.65 1.79
C GLY A 80 11.97 9.03 1.97
N SER A 81 12.15 9.70 0.83
CA SER A 81 12.72 11.05 0.74
C SER A 81 11.96 12.07 1.60
N LYS A 82 12.64 13.15 1.98
CA LYS A 82 12.08 14.24 2.80
C LYS A 82 11.50 13.76 4.15
N TYR A 83 12.20 12.82 4.80
CA TYR A 83 11.78 12.22 6.08
C TYR A 83 10.37 11.61 6.03
N PHE A 84 9.92 11.19 4.84
CA PHE A 84 8.60 10.61 4.67
C PHE A 84 8.55 9.26 5.40
N LEU A 85 7.74 9.18 6.45
CA LEU A 85 7.38 7.95 7.14
C LEU A 85 5.87 7.92 7.28
N TYR A 86 5.25 6.89 6.73
CA TYR A 86 3.81 6.72 6.77
C TYR A 86 3.48 5.27 7.09
N ASN A 87 2.58 5.08 8.07
CA ASN A 87 2.04 3.77 8.42
C ASN A 87 0.53 3.78 8.21
N SER A 88 -0.01 2.66 7.75
CA SER A 88 -1.46 2.49 7.58
C SER A 88 -1.89 1.07 7.89
N ILE A 89 -3.16 0.92 8.29
CA ILE A 89 -3.87 -0.35 8.19
C ILE A 89 -4.55 -0.38 6.83
N MET A 90 -4.45 -1.49 6.11
CA MET A 90 -5.02 -1.62 4.78
C MET A 90 -5.88 -2.87 4.67
N PHE A 91 -7.04 -2.73 4.03
CA PHE A 91 -7.89 -3.84 3.62
C PHE A 91 -7.90 -3.94 2.09
N LYS A 92 -7.78 -5.15 1.56
CA LYS A 92 -7.83 -5.43 0.11
C LYS A 92 -8.85 -6.52 -0.20
N VAL A 93 -9.58 -6.32 -1.30
CA VAL A 93 -10.39 -7.34 -1.95
C VAL A 93 -9.70 -7.70 -3.26
N HIS A 94 -9.35 -8.97 -3.41
CA HIS A 94 -8.76 -9.52 -4.64
C HIS A 94 -9.84 -10.26 -5.41
N ILE A 95 -9.94 -9.95 -6.71
CA ILE A 95 -10.89 -10.59 -7.62
C ILE A 95 -10.09 -11.36 -8.65
N LYS A 96 -10.23 -12.69 -8.64
CA LYS A 96 -9.71 -13.55 -9.71
C LYS A 96 -10.60 -13.37 -10.94
N LEU A 97 -10.01 -12.88 -12.02
CA LEU A 97 -10.62 -12.88 -13.35
C LEU A 97 -10.34 -14.26 -13.97
N ASP A 98 -11.37 -14.91 -14.48
CA ASP A 98 -11.20 -16.14 -15.25
C ASP A 98 -10.72 -15.75 -16.67
N SER A 99 -9.72 -16.48 -17.18
CA SER A 99 -9.27 -16.33 -18.56
C SER A 99 -10.38 -16.81 -19.49
N LEU A 100 -10.78 -15.96 -20.46
CA LEU A 100 -11.52 -16.40 -21.64
C LEU A 100 -10.52 -17.07 -22.59
N GLU A 101 -10.06 -18.27 -22.27
CA GLU A 101 -9.47 -19.16 -23.26
C GLU A 101 -10.61 -20.07 -23.77
N ASN A 102 -11.08 -19.77 -24.98
CA ASN A 102 -11.79 -20.71 -25.86
C ASN A 102 -10.76 -21.55 -26.61
#